data_AF-A0A6B1CMW2-F1
#
_entry.id   AF-A0A6B1CMW2-F1
#
_cell.length_a   1.000
_cell.length_b   1.000
_cell.length_c   1.000
_cell.angle_alpha   90.00
_cell.angle_beta   90.00
_cell.angle_gamma   90.00
#
_symmetry.space_group_name_H-M   'P 1'
#
loop_
_entity.id
_entity.type
_entity.pdbx_description
1 polymer ?
#
loop_
_entity_poly.entity_id
_entity_poly.type
_entity_poly.pdbx_seq_one_letter_code
_entity_poly.pdbx_strand_id
1 'polypeptide(L)'
;MDNPTVPMQPFLAALHHRPLLADGALGSYLFALTGRVSEQNHLYEAFNLTRPALVRQLHLEYLQAGAQCLTSNSFAANATYPSAVSIAELNAAAVRLAREAIDQYCQQAQYSDPLFVLGSLGPPLPAAQAPRTASDLYRAQIEALVEGGVDALLLETFTCLDQVAALLELLQDLDNPVPVIVQMALHQRDGTWEQAPQAYIQTAASLGADVVGINCCALAEARAFLDAAQECASVRDGQVQLAVMPNGGEFRRVGHRYLTGVNPECMGRFAREMAHKGVRLIGGCCEVHPSHIHEMHNYLHGLAAGERIVPLARTPDQQPIDATAKRRNGPFSRKLIDGQFAVSVEMLPPRGTGGLKARLAFIAELAASGLADALDITDGSRGIPLMPPGDFIHLIRRRLHWERDRLELIPHCTSRDLNVMGLQSRLIGYWANRIHNVLFITGDPPKMAPTYPRSTAVFDLDSAALIRYTHAFLNAGLDFGGQPLGTHRDPRTHFTIGTGCEPEALDLQREWERLAHKIDAGADYVMTQPTFDRKALAPLTTYRAQVPIIVGVMVLRGLEHARRIAEVPGVIVPEAIFAKLSAYADPADQTKAGVELAAEQVRQVRAEGWSGLYLMSPAGHQPVLEVLKRGLG
;
A
#
# COMPACT_ATOMS: atom_id res chain seq x y z
N MET A 1 -32.09 29.07 -10.72
CA MET A 1 -31.77 28.79 -12.13
C MET A 1 -30.81 27.62 -12.07
N ASP A 2 -31.36 26.42 -12.04
CA ASP A 2 -30.56 25.20 -11.98
C ASP A 2 -29.98 24.98 -13.39
N ASN A 3 -28.68 25.21 -13.51
CA ASN A 3 -27.95 24.89 -14.72
C ASN A 3 -27.98 23.36 -14.85
N PRO A 4 -28.49 22.78 -15.94
CA PRO A 4 -28.51 21.33 -16.11
C PRO A 4 -27.06 20.84 -16.08
N THR A 5 -26.67 20.20 -14.97
CA THR A 5 -25.34 19.61 -14.81
C THR A 5 -25.17 18.55 -15.89
N VAL A 6 -24.30 18.82 -16.88
CA VAL A 6 -23.87 17.81 -17.84
C VAL A 6 -23.36 16.61 -17.04
N PRO A 7 -23.85 15.38 -17.29
CA PRO A 7 -23.40 14.22 -16.55
C PRO A 7 -21.89 14.06 -16.75
N MET A 8 -21.16 14.06 -15.64
CA MET A 8 -19.71 13.89 -15.62
C MET A 8 -19.31 12.61 -16.37
N GLN A 9 -18.30 12.71 -17.22
CA GLN A 9 -17.87 11.57 -18.03
C GLN A 9 -17.43 10.38 -17.15
N PRO A 10 -17.65 9.12 -17.59
CA PRO A 10 -17.40 7.94 -16.75
C PRO A 10 -15.98 7.85 -16.19
N PHE A 11 -14.97 8.25 -16.97
CA PHE A 11 -13.57 8.27 -16.55
C PHE A 11 -13.34 9.23 -15.37
N LEU A 12 -13.77 10.48 -15.49
CA LEU A 12 -13.65 11.48 -14.42
C LEU A 12 -14.44 11.06 -13.18
N ALA A 13 -15.65 10.51 -13.36
CA ALA A 13 -16.44 9.98 -12.27
C ALA A 13 -15.70 8.88 -11.49
N ALA A 14 -15.06 7.95 -12.20
CA ALA A 14 -14.26 6.89 -11.58
C ALA A 14 -13.05 7.45 -10.80
N LEU A 15 -12.34 8.43 -11.35
CA LEU A 15 -11.22 9.10 -10.67
C LEU A 15 -11.65 9.85 -9.40
N HIS A 16 -12.83 10.48 -9.39
CA HIS A 16 -13.37 11.13 -8.20
C HIS A 16 -13.68 10.14 -7.08
N HIS A 17 -14.06 8.90 -7.40
CA HIS A 17 -14.42 7.88 -6.42
C HIS A 17 -13.23 7.12 -5.86
N ARG A 18 -12.22 6.80 -6.69
CA ARG A 18 -11.05 6.01 -6.28
C ARG A 18 -9.83 6.31 -7.14
N PRO A 19 -8.61 6.11 -6.63
CA PRO A 19 -7.42 6.08 -7.49
C PRO A 19 -7.58 5.00 -8.57
N LEU A 20 -7.30 5.35 -9.82
CA LEU A 20 -7.21 4.43 -10.95
C LEU A 20 -5.75 4.09 -11.24
N LEU A 21 -5.49 2.81 -11.52
CA LEU A 21 -4.18 2.31 -11.93
C LEU A 21 -4.08 2.32 -13.46
N ALA A 22 -3.22 3.19 -14.01
CA ALA A 22 -2.79 3.10 -15.40
C ALA A 22 -1.77 1.98 -15.61
N ASP A 23 -1.57 1.58 -16.86
CA ASP A 23 -0.55 0.61 -17.24
C ASP A 23 0.88 1.16 -17.11
N GLY A 24 1.83 0.37 -17.62
CA GLY A 24 3.26 0.67 -17.61
C GLY A 24 3.79 0.97 -19.00
N ALA A 25 5.09 0.79 -19.21
CA ALA A 25 5.71 1.05 -20.51
C ALA A 25 5.18 0.11 -21.61
N LEU A 26 4.76 0.69 -22.73
CA LEU A 26 4.54 -0.06 -23.98
C LEU A 26 5.87 -0.33 -24.69
N GLY A 27 6.69 0.71 -24.90
CA GLY A 27 7.94 0.63 -25.69
C GLY A 27 8.98 -0.33 -25.10
N SER A 28 9.42 -0.11 -23.85
CA SER A 28 10.43 -0.99 -23.22
C SER A 28 9.92 -2.42 -23.02
N TYR A 29 8.60 -2.61 -22.88
CA TYR A 29 8.04 -3.95 -22.73
C TYR A 29 7.95 -4.68 -24.09
N LEU A 30 7.57 -3.99 -25.17
CA LEU A 30 7.71 -4.51 -26.53
C LEU A 30 9.15 -4.87 -26.86
N PHE A 31 10.11 -4.06 -26.43
CA PHE A 31 11.54 -4.40 -26.53
C PHE A 31 11.87 -5.70 -25.79
N ALA A 32 11.47 -5.81 -24.52
CA ALA A 32 11.71 -7.01 -23.71
C ALA A 32 11.09 -8.29 -24.31
N LEU A 33 9.89 -8.19 -24.89
CA LEU A 33 9.17 -9.32 -25.49
C LEU A 33 9.76 -9.75 -26.85
N THR A 34 10.24 -8.81 -27.65
CA THR A 34 10.66 -9.09 -29.03
C THR A 34 12.16 -9.29 -29.19
N GLY A 35 12.97 -8.81 -28.23
CA GLY A 35 14.43 -8.84 -28.31
C GLY A 35 15.00 -8.15 -29.54
N ARG A 36 14.19 -7.36 -30.27
CA ARG A 36 14.63 -6.69 -31.50
C ARG A 36 15.54 -5.52 -31.16
N VAL A 37 16.66 -5.54 -31.87
CA VAL A 37 17.85 -4.71 -31.74
C VAL A 37 17.50 -3.25 -31.51
N SER A 38 18.29 -2.63 -30.63
CA SER A 38 18.50 -1.21 -30.39
C SER A 38 18.91 -0.42 -31.65
N GLU A 39 18.23 -0.61 -32.78
CA GLU A 39 18.30 0.33 -33.89
C GLU A 39 17.70 1.63 -33.37
N GLN A 40 18.50 2.69 -33.35
CA GLN A 40 18.21 3.96 -32.66
C GLN A 40 16.87 4.63 -33.07
N ASN A 41 16.18 4.11 -34.09
CA ASN A 41 14.98 4.68 -34.72
C ASN A 41 13.80 3.69 -34.84
N HIS A 42 13.71 2.63 -34.01
CA HIS A 42 12.56 1.72 -34.12
C HIS A 42 11.26 2.40 -33.64
N LEU A 43 10.23 2.36 -34.48
CA LEU A 43 8.92 2.96 -34.22
C LEU A 43 7.95 1.88 -33.76
N TYR A 44 7.69 1.79 -32.46
CA TYR A 44 6.84 0.75 -31.88
C TYR A 44 5.37 0.90 -32.26
N GLU A 45 4.92 2.10 -32.63
CA GLU A 45 3.56 2.38 -33.10
C GLU A 45 3.23 1.59 -34.37
N ALA A 46 4.22 1.31 -35.23
CA ALA A 46 4.04 0.49 -36.44
C ALA A 46 3.50 -0.91 -36.14
N PHE A 47 3.68 -1.42 -34.92
CA PHE A 47 3.15 -2.72 -34.51
C PHE A 47 1.62 -2.75 -34.43
N ASN A 48 0.95 -1.59 -34.35
CA ASN A 48 -0.52 -1.53 -34.43
C ASN A 48 -1.05 -2.14 -35.73
N LEU A 49 -0.29 -2.00 -36.84
CA LEU A 49 -0.68 -2.53 -38.15
C LEU A 49 0.10 -3.80 -38.50
N THR A 50 1.38 -3.85 -38.17
CA THR A 50 2.27 -4.95 -38.59
C THR A 50 2.25 -6.15 -37.63
N ARG A 51 1.93 -5.93 -36.35
CA ARG A 51 1.90 -6.98 -35.30
C ARG A 51 0.73 -6.78 -34.32
N PRO A 52 -0.52 -6.59 -34.79
CA PRO A 52 -1.66 -6.25 -33.93
C PRO A 52 -1.89 -7.24 -32.79
N ALA A 53 -1.69 -8.54 -33.04
CA ALA A 53 -1.84 -9.56 -32.01
C ALA A 53 -0.85 -9.40 -30.83
N LEU A 54 0.36 -8.91 -31.10
CA LEU A 54 1.36 -8.65 -30.05
C LEU A 54 0.95 -7.46 -29.18
N VAL A 55 0.49 -6.37 -29.79
CA VAL A 55 0.02 -5.18 -29.06
C VAL A 55 -1.22 -5.50 -28.22
N ARG A 56 -2.18 -6.25 -28.79
CA ARG A 56 -3.36 -6.71 -28.04
C ARG A 56 -2.99 -7.61 -26.86
N GLN A 57 -2.06 -8.54 -27.06
CA GLN A 57 -1.57 -9.42 -25.99
C GLN A 57 -0.87 -8.62 -24.89
N LEU A 58 -0.09 -7.59 -25.26
CA LEU A 58 0.57 -6.71 -24.30
C LEU A 58 -0.44 -5.95 -23.43
N HIS A 59 -1.49 -5.38 -24.02
CA HIS A 59 -2.56 -4.73 -23.26
C HIS A 59 -3.27 -5.72 -22.33
N LEU A 60 -3.55 -6.94 -22.81
CA LEU A 60 -4.16 -7.99 -22.01
C LEU A 60 -3.29 -8.34 -20.79
N GLU A 61 -1.98 -8.36 -20.92
CA GLU A 61 -1.07 -8.63 -19.79
C GLU A 61 -1.09 -7.52 -18.74
N TYR A 62 -1.27 -6.25 -19.13
CA TYR A 62 -1.47 -5.15 -18.19
C TYR A 62 -2.83 -5.22 -17.49
N LEU A 63 -3.91 -5.57 -18.20
CA LEU A 63 -5.22 -5.82 -17.59
C LEU A 63 -5.16 -6.98 -16.58
N GLN A 64 -4.50 -8.08 -16.94
CA GLN A 64 -4.27 -9.21 -16.04
C GLN A 64 -3.40 -8.87 -14.83
N ALA A 65 -2.50 -7.88 -14.96
CA ALA A 65 -1.76 -7.34 -13.84
C ALA A 65 -2.61 -6.45 -12.93
N GLY A 66 -3.76 -5.96 -13.39
CA GLY A 66 -4.69 -5.14 -12.62
C GLY A 66 -4.72 -3.67 -13.02
N ALA A 67 -4.16 -3.31 -14.18
CA ALA A 67 -4.37 -1.99 -14.78
C ALA A 67 -5.86 -1.78 -15.12
N GLN A 68 -6.33 -0.56 -14.90
CA GLN A 68 -7.68 -0.10 -15.16
C GLN A 68 -7.73 0.91 -16.32
N CYS A 69 -6.61 1.59 -16.58
CA CYS A 69 -6.46 2.49 -17.72
C CYS A 69 -5.31 1.98 -18.61
N LEU A 70 -5.60 1.71 -19.88
CA LEU A 70 -4.60 1.33 -20.88
C LEU A 70 -4.17 2.56 -21.69
N THR A 71 -2.88 2.78 -21.84
CA THR A 71 -2.36 3.79 -22.77
C THR A 71 -2.38 3.23 -24.19
N SER A 72 -2.85 4.00 -25.18
CA SER A 72 -2.76 3.57 -26.58
C SER A 72 -1.32 3.58 -27.07
N ASN A 73 -0.94 2.64 -27.93
CA ASN A 73 0.39 2.60 -28.56
C ASN A 73 0.50 3.67 -29.67
N SER A 74 0.47 4.94 -29.29
CA SER A 74 0.37 6.09 -30.20
C SER A 74 1.30 7.26 -29.85
N PHE A 75 2.22 7.10 -28.91
CA PHE A 75 3.08 8.17 -28.37
C PHE A 75 3.73 9.05 -29.47
N ALA A 76 4.41 8.44 -30.44
CA ALA A 76 5.05 9.17 -31.54
C ALA A 76 4.20 9.28 -32.81
N ALA A 77 2.94 8.84 -32.80
CA ALA A 77 2.05 8.76 -33.97
C ALA A 77 1.45 10.13 -34.36
N ASN A 78 2.27 11.17 -34.38
CA ASN A 78 1.94 12.52 -34.86
C ASN A 78 2.54 12.78 -36.25
N ALA A 79 2.36 13.99 -36.80
CA ALA A 79 2.82 14.33 -38.15
C ALA A 79 4.36 14.27 -38.36
N THR A 80 5.16 14.07 -37.31
CA THR A 80 6.62 13.84 -37.40
C THR A 80 6.99 12.36 -37.54
N TYR A 81 6.03 11.45 -37.47
CA TYR A 81 6.26 10.01 -37.59
C TYR A 81 6.87 9.67 -38.97
N PRO A 82 8.08 9.09 -39.05
CA PRO A 82 8.81 8.96 -40.31
C PRO A 82 8.38 7.71 -41.10
N SER A 83 7.10 7.65 -41.48
CA SER A 83 6.52 6.57 -42.27
C SER A 83 5.49 7.09 -43.27
N ALA A 84 5.30 6.35 -44.36
CA ALA A 84 4.23 6.62 -45.34
C ALA A 84 2.84 6.17 -44.86
N VAL A 85 2.77 5.55 -43.67
CA VAL A 85 1.51 5.11 -43.06
C VAL A 85 0.66 6.32 -42.66
N SER A 86 -0.65 6.22 -42.89
CA SER A 86 -1.61 7.24 -42.47
C SER A 86 -1.61 7.39 -40.95
N ILE A 87 -1.44 8.63 -40.47
CA ILE A 87 -1.53 8.97 -39.04
C ILE A 87 -2.89 8.58 -38.47
N ALA A 88 -3.97 8.82 -39.22
CA ALA A 88 -5.32 8.46 -38.78
C ALA A 88 -5.48 6.94 -38.64
N GLU A 89 -4.99 6.16 -39.60
CA GLU A 89 -5.07 4.70 -39.57
C GLU A 89 -4.25 4.11 -38.40
N LEU A 90 -3.06 4.66 -38.16
CA LEU A 90 -2.17 4.22 -37.10
C LEU A 90 -2.76 4.42 -35.71
N ASN A 91 -3.34 5.59 -35.47
CA ASN A 91 -3.99 5.94 -34.19
C ASN A 91 -5.32 5.19 -34.00
N ALA A 92 -6.16 5.09 -35.03
CA ALA A 92 -7.40 4.32 -34.96
C ALA A 92 -7.12 2.84 -34.65
N ALA A 93 -6.06 2.26 -35.22
CA ALA A 93 -5.63 0.91 -34.90
C ALA A 93 -5.14 0.78 -33.45
N ALA A 94 -4.42 1.78 -32.91
CA ALA A 94 -3.97 1.79 -31.52
C ALA A 94 -5.14 1.67 -30.54
N VAL A 95 -6.17 2.52 -30.73
CA VAL A 95 -7.36 2.53 -29.87
C VAL A 95 -8.16 1.24 -30.00
N ARG A 96 -8.37 0.76 -31.25
CA ARG A 96 -9.07 -0.50 -31.51
C ARG A 96 -8.43 -1.67 -30.77
N LEU A 97 -7.10 -1.79 -30.79
CA LEU A 97 -6.39 -2.90 -30.14
C LEU A 97 -6.50 -2.86 -28.61
N ALA A 98 -6.48 -1.67 -28.00
CA ALA A 98 -6.72 -1.52 -26.57
C ALA A 98 -8.16 -1.92 -26.18
N ARG A 99 -9.16 -1.49 -26.98
CA ARG A 99 -10.57 -1.87 -26.78
C ARG A 99 -10.80 -3.38 -26.96
N GLU A 100 -10.24 -3.99 -28.00
CA GLU A 100 -10.30 -5.44 -28.21
C GLU A 100 -9.69 -6.22 -27.03
N ALA A 101 -8.59 -5.71 -26.44
CA ALA A 101 -7.98 -6.32 -25.26
C ALA A 101 -8.89 -6.23 -24.02
N ILE A 102 -9.57 -5.09 -23.81
CA ILE A 102 -10.56 -4.90 -22.75
C ILE A 102 -11.72 -5.88 -22.93
N ASP A 103 -12.31 -5.96 -24.12
CA ASP A 103 -13.43 -6.86 -24.40
C ASP A 103 -13.04 -8.32 -24.14
N GLN A 104 -11.86 -8.71 -24.62
CA GLN A 104 -11.31 -10.05 -24.41
C GLN A 104 -11.11 -10.34 -22.90
N TYR A 105 -10.56 -9.38 -22.14
CA TYR A 105 -10.35 -9.53 -20.70
C TYR A 105 -11.67 -9.65 -19.93
N CYS A 106 -12.63 -8.76 -20.20
CA CYS A 106 -13.95 -8.78 -19.56
C CYS A 106 -14.67 -10.12 -19.80
N GLN A 107 -14.59 -10.66 -21.02
CA GLN A 107 -15.16 -11.96 -21.34
C GLN A 107 -14.45 -13.11 -20.60
N GLN A 108 -13.11 -13.10 -20.58
CA GLN A 108 -12.31 -14.19 -19.99
C GLN A 108 -12.37 -14.21 -18.45
N ALA A 109 -12.35 -13.04 -17.82
CA ALA A 109 -12.30 -12.90 -16.37
C ALA A 109 -13.68 -12.67 -15.71
N GLN A 110 -14.76 -12.57 -16.51
CA GLN A 110 -16.09 -12.14 -16.06
C GLN A 110 -16.03 -10.79 -15.31
N TYR A 111 -15.17 -9.90 -15.78
CA TYR A 111 -14.95 -8.59 -15.18
C TYR A 111 -16.01 -7.59 -15.64
N SER A 112 -16.57 -6.81 -14.70
CA SER A 112 -17.69 -5.89 -14.96
C SER A 112 -17.44 -4.45 -14.55
N ASP A 113 -16.35 -4.18 -13.83
CA ASP A 113 -15.93 -2.81 -13.51
C ASP A 113 -15.47 -2.10 -14.80
N PRO A 114 -15.65 -0.77 -14.90
CA PRO A 114 -15.24 -0.02 -16.08
C PRO A 114 -13.72 -0.02 -16.24
N LEU A 115 -13.27 -0.19 -17.49
CA LEU A 115 -11.88 -0.12 -17.93
C LEU A 115 -11.76 0.95 -19.01
N PHE A 116 -10.65 1.68 -18.99
CA PHE A 116 -10.49 2.90 -19.77
C PHE A 116 -9.32 2.81 -20.76
N VAL A 117 -9.42 3.54 -21.87
CA VAL A 117 -8.35 3.72 -22.86
C VAL A 117 -7.94 5.20 -22.89
N LEU A 118 -6.67 5.46 -22.61
CA LEU A 118 -6.06 6.79 -22.66
C LEU A 118 -5.32 6.96 -23.99
N GLY A 119 -5.73 7.94 -24.79
CA GLY A 119 -5.08 8.28 -26.04
C GLY A 119 -3.73 8.96 -25.80
N SER A 120 -2.62 8.25 -25.98
CA SER A 120 -1.27 8.78 -25.75
C SER A 120 -0.82 9.73 -26.88
N LEU A 121 -0.35 10.92 -26.50
CA LEU A 121 0.31 11.91 -27.35
C LEU A 121 1.64 12.32 -26.71
N GLY A 122 2.74 12.06 -27.41
CA GLY A 122 4.08 12.46 -27.01
C GLY A 122 4.58 13.73 -27.70
N PRO A 123 5.72 14.30 -27.26
CA PRO A 123 6.41 15.37 -27.96
C PRO A 123 6.77 14.96 -29.40
N PRO A 124 6.94 15.94 -30.32
CA PRO A 124 7.33 15.63 -31.69
C PRO A 124 8.73 14.98 -31.71
N LEU A 125 8.96 14.07 -32.65
CA LEU A 125 10.29 13.48 -32.82
C LEU A 125 11.31 14.58 -33.21
N PRO A 126 12.61 14.46 -32.84
CA PRO A 126 13.64 15.49 -33.07
C PRO A 126 13.99 15.84 -34.53
N ALA A 127 13.10 15.59 -35.50
CA ALA A 127 13.28 15.87 -36.91
C ALA A 127 12.12 16.72 -37.45
N ALA A 128 12.11 18.02 -37.13
CA ALA A 128 11.24 18.99 -37.81
C ALA A 128 12.09 20.04 -38.52
N GLN A 129 12.22 19.91 -39.84
CA GLN A 129 12.96 20.87 -40.70
C GLN A 129 12.16 22.14 -41.02
N ALA A 130 10.92 22.27 -40.53
CA ALA A 130 10.07 23.44 -40.68
C ALA A 130 9.32 23.76 -39.38
N PRO A 131 9.09 25.05 -39.04
CA PRO A 131 8.21 25.42 -37.94
C PRO A 131 6.80 24.95 -38.26
N ARG A 132 6.22 24.11 -37.40
CA ARG A 132 4.85 23.61 -37.50
C ARG A 132 4.04 24.16 -36.34
N THR A 133 2.77 24.50 -36.58
CA THR A 133 1.84 24.83 -35.49
C THR A 133 1.43 23.55 -34.75
N ALA A 134 0.87 23.68 -33.53
CA ALA A 134 0.31 22.53 -32.81
C ALA A 134 -0.75 21.81 -33.65
N SER A 135 -1.59 22.56 -34.38
CA SER A 135 -2.59 22.00 -35.29
C SER A 135 -1.95 21.14 -36.40
N ASP A 136 -0.89 21.63 -37.06
CA ASP A 136 -0.21 20.87 -38.13
C ASP A 136 0.45 19.58 -37.63
N LEU A 137 0.79 19.53 -36.34
CA LEU A 137 1.45 18.40 -35.72
C LEU A 137 0.46 17.33 -35.24
N TYR A 138 -0.61 17.76 -34.57
CA TYR A 138 -1.39 16.87 -33.72
C TYR A 138 -2.84 16.69 -34.13
N ARG A 139 -3.43 17.56 -34.96
CA ARG A 139 -4.87 17.52 -35.28
C ARG A 139 -5.34 16.15 -35.78
N ALA A 140 -4.65 15.60 -36.78
CA ALA A 140 -5.01 14.30 -37.35
C ALA A 140 -4.84 13.13 -36.36
N GLN A 141 -3.90 13.23 -35.43
CA GLN A 141 -3.74 12.25 -34.35
C GLN A 141 -4.91 12.36 -33.36
N ILE A 142 -5.19 13.57 -32.88
CA ILE A 142 -6.24 13.84 -31.91
C ILE A 142 -7.61 13.38 -32.44
N GLU A 143 -7.97 13.81 -33.66
CA GLU A 143 -9.24 13.46 -34.29
C GLU A 143 -9.39 11.93 -34.40
N ALA A 144 -8.34 11.23 -34.85
CA ALA A 144 -8.37 9.77 -34.96
C ALA A 144 -8.47 9.04 -33.60
N LEU A 145 -7.84 9.58 -32.54
CA LEU A 145 -7.97 9.03 -31.18
C LEU A 145 -9.40 9.24 -30.64
N VAL A 146 -9.95 10.45 -30.80
CA VAL A 146 -11.30 10.80 -30.34
C VAL A 146 -12.36 9.99 -31.09
N GLU A 147 -12.28 9.90 -32.42
CA GLU A 147 -13.16 9.06 -33.25
C GLU A 147 -13.02 7.57 -32.92
N GLY A 148 -11.82 7.13 -32.56
CA GLY A 148 -11.56 5.77 -32.06
C GLY A 148 -12.24 5.47 -30.72
N GLY A 149 -12.73 6.50 -30.02
CA GLY A 149 -13.44 6.39 -28.76
C GLY A 149 -12.50 6.17 -27.58
N VAL A 150 -11.45 6.98 -27.45
CA VAL A 150 -10.68 7.07 -26.19
C VAL A 150 -11.53 7.65 -25.06
N ASP A 151 -11.23 7.28 -23.82
CA ASP A 151 -11.92 7.80 -22.63
C ASP A 151 -11.28 9.09 -22.08
N ALA A 152 -10.04 9.37 -22.47
CA ALA A 152 -9.31 10.61 -22.22
C ALA A 152 -8.11 10.73 -23.17
N LEU A 153 -7.61 11.95 -23.39
CA LEU A 153 -6.34 12.21 -24.06
C LEU A 153 -5.23 12.40 -23.01
N LEU A 154 -4.10 11.77 -23.23
CA LEU A 154 -2.91 11.82 -22.38
C LEU A 154 -1.78 12.52 -23.13
N LEU A 155 -1.53 13.78 -22.78
CA LEU A 155 -0.38 14.56 -23.24
C LEU A 155 0.78 14.22 -22.32
N GLU A 156 1.69 13.34 -22.74
CA GLU A 156 2.74 12.81 -21.87
C GLU A 156 4.16 13.13 -22.34
N THR A 157 5.08 13.25 -21.38
CA THR A 157 6.52 13.42 -21.60
C THR A 157 6.92 14.73 -22.29
N PHE A 158 6.04 15.74 -22.29
CA PHE A 158 6.42 17.08 -22.75
C PHE A 158 7.36 17.75 -21.74
N THR A 159 8.39 18.42 -22.24
CA THR A 159 9.36 19.18 -21.42
C THR A 159 9.17 20.70 -21.54
N CYS A 160 8.32 21.15 -22.45
CA CYS A 160 8.08 22.56 -22.76
C CYS A 160 6.62 22.94 -22.48
N LEU A 161 6.39 23.85 -21.53
CA LEU A 161 5.05 24.30 -21.14
C LEU A 161 4.33 25.02 -22.27
N ASP A 162 5.04 25.79 -23.10
CA ASP A 162 4.44 26.52 -24.22
C ASP A 162 3.85 25.57 -25.28
N GLN A 163 4.50 24.41 -25.51
CA GLN A 163 3.95 23.38 -26.41
C GLN A 163 2.70 22.74 -25.84
N VAL A 164 2.69 22.47 -24.54
CA VAL A 164 1.51 21.95 -23.83
C VAL A 164 0.36 22.96 -23.92
N ALA A 165 0.62 24.24 -23.67
CA ALA A 165 -0.38 25.30 -23.75
C ALA A 165 -1.00 25.39 -25.15
N ALA A 166 -0.17 25.42 -26.20
CA ALA A 166 -0.65 25.44 -27.58
C ALA A 166 -1.48 24.20 -27.95
N LEU A 167 -1.17 23.04 -27.36
CA LEU A 167 -1.93 21.81 -27.57
C LEU A 167 -3.27 21.84 -26.81
N LEU A 168 -3.30 22.37 -25.59
CA LEU A 168 -4.55 22.56 -24.83
C LEU A 168 -5.49 23.56 -25.52
N GLU A 169 -4.95 24.65 -26.06
CA GLU A 169 -5.72 25.60 -26.88
C GLU A 169 -6.34 24.90 -28.11
N LEU A 170 -5.58 24.06 -28.81
CA LEU A 170 -6.09 23.26 -29.92
C LEU A 170 -7.23 22.32 -29.51
N LEU A 171 -7.17 21.74 -28.30
CA LEU A 171 -8.20 20.83 -27.79
C LEU A 171 -9.51 21.55 -27.46
N GLN A 172 -9.46 22.84 -27.12
CA GLN A 172 -10.66 23.65 -26.88
C GLN A 172 -11.48 23.88 -28.16
N ASP A 173 -10.84 23.79 -29.34
CA ASP A 173 -11.47 23.94 -30.65
C ASP A 173 -12.11 22.64 -31.19
N LEU A 174 -12.10 21.55 -30.42
CA LEU A 174 -12.68 20.28 -30.86
C LEU A 174 -14.19 20.23 -30.69
N ASP A 175 -14.88 19.67 -31.70
CA ASP A 175 -16.34 19.49 -31.68
C ASP A 175 -16.80 18.47 -30.62
N ASN A 176 -15.94 17.51 -30.25
CA ASN A 176 -16.24 16.46 -29.28
C ASN A 176 -15.18 16.40 -28.18
N PRO A 177 -15.33 17.19 -27.10
CA PRO A 177 -14.33 17.25 -26.04
C PRO A 177 -14.32 15.96 -25.21
N VAL A 178 -13.11 15.47 -24.98
CA VAL A 178 -12.81 14.36 -24.06
C VAL A 178 -11.92 14.86 -22.93
N PRO A 179 -11.87 14.18 -21.78
CA PRO A 179 -11.08 14.60 -20.64
C PRO A 179 -9.60 14.63 -21.00
N VAL A 180 -8.88 15.60 -20.46
CA VAL A 180 -7.48 15.85 -20.80
C VAL A 180 -6.60 15.63 -19.59
N ILE A 181 -5.63 14.74 -19.76
CA ILE A 181 -4.57 14.45 -18.80
C ILE A 181 -3.28 15.05 -19.34
N VAL A 182 -2.61 15.86 -18.52
CA VAL A 182 -1.31 16.44 -18.86
C VAL A 182 -0.25 15.87 -17.93
N GLN A 183 0.81 15.32 -18.50
CA GLN A 183 1.99 14.85 -17.79
C GLN A 183 3.25 15.39 -18.44
N MET A 184 3.98 16.22 -17.71
CA MET A 184 5.29 16.71 -18.14
C MET A 184 6.41 15.82 -17.62
N ALA A 185 7.53 15.76 -18.33
CA ALA A 185 8.78 15.18 -17.83
C ALA A 185 9.64 16.31 -17.28
N LEU A 186 9.61 16.49 -15.96
CA LEU A 186 10.32 17.57 -15.26
C LEU A 186 11.46 17.01 -14.44
N HIS A 187 12.61 17.69 -14.51
CA HIS A 187 13.80 17.32 -13.73
C HIS A 187 14.23 18.44 -12.79
N GLN A 188 14.93 18.03 -11.73
CA GLN A 188 15.61 18.97 -10.83
C GLN A 188 17.10 19.00 -11.12
N ARG A 189 17.65 20.22 -11.19
CA ARG A 189 19.09 20.47 -11.22
C ARG A 189 19.48 21.26 -9.98
N ASP A 190 20.33 20.66 -9.15
CA ASP A 190 20.80 21.25 -7.88
C ASP A 190 19.64 21.72 -6.97
N GLY A 191 18.54 20.96 -6.95
CA GLY A 191 17.34 21.25 -6.17
C GLY A 191 16.39 22.29 -6.79
N THR A 192 16.71 22.83 -7.97
CA THR A 192 15.86 23.77 -8.70
C THR A 192 15.17 23.07 -9.87
N TRP A 193 13.87 23.31 -10.05
CA TRP A 193 13.11 22.77 -11.16
C TRP A 193 13.42 23.49 -12.48
N GLU A 194 13.55 22.75 -13.58
CA GLU A 194 13.64 23.33 -14.93
C GLU A 194 12.36 24.10 -15.30
N GLN A 195 11.21 23.61 -14.85
CA GLN A 195 9.91 24.26 -14.93
C GLN A 195 9.24 24.17 -13.56
N ALA A 196 8.87 25.31 -12.98
CA ALA A 196 8.23 25.33 -11.67
C ALA A 196 6.89 24.55 -11.70
N PRO A 197 6.70 23.55 -10.81
CA PRO A 197 5.47 22.74 -10.76
C PRO A 197 4.20 23.58 -10.63
N GLN A 198 4.22 24.61 -9.79
CA GLN A 198 3.06 25.46 -9.55
C GLN A 198 2.64 26.24 -10.80
N ALA A 199 3.60 26.79 -11.55
CA ALA A 199 3.32 27.52 -12.79
C ALA A 199 2.75 26.59 -13.87
N TYR A 200 3.33 25.39 -14.00
CA TYR A 200 2.81 24.37 -14.91
C TYR A 200 1.36 23.98 -14.56
N ILE A 201 1.10 23.61 -13.31
CA ILE A 201 -0.23 23.18 -12.84
C ILE A 201 -1.26 24.28 -13.08
N GLN A 202 -0.93 25.53 -12.70
CA GLN A 202 -1.84 26.66 -12.87
C GLN A 202 -2.17 26.91 -14.35
N THR A 203 -1.17 26.90 -15.23
CA THR A 203 -1.36 27.11 -16.67
C THR A 203 -2.20 25.98 -17.27
N ALA A 204 -1.86 24.72 -17.01
CA ALA A 204 -2.61 23.58 -17.53
C ALA A 204 -4.06 23.57 -17.06
N ALA A 205 -4.31 23.85 -15.77
CA ALA A 205 -5.65 23.95 -15.20
C ALA A 205 -6.45 25.10 -15.84
N SER A 206 -5.82 26.25 -16.09
CA SER A 206 -6.50 27.40 -16.73
C SER A 206 -6.88 27.17 -18.19
N LEU A 207 -6.18 26.25 -18.85
CA LEU A 207 -6.41 25.87 -20.25
C LEU A 207 -7.28 24.61 -20.40
N GLY A 208 -7.90 24.14 -19.32
CA GLY A 208 -8.91 23.08 -19.37
C GLY A 208 -8.40 21.65 -19.22
N ALA A 209 -7.20 21.45 -18.66
CA ALA A 209 -6.80 20.11 -18.22
C ALA A 209 -7.69 19.65 -17.04
N ASP A 210 -8.09 18.38 -17.01
CA ASP A 210 -8.84 17.77 -15.89
C ASP A 210 -7.91 17.11 -14.88
N VAL A 211 -6.78 16.58 -15.37
CA VAL A 211 -5.79 15.86 -14.58
C VAL A 211 -4.40 16.37 -14.96
N VAL A 212 -3.57 16.66 -13.97
CA VAL A 212 -2.20 17.15 -14.15
C VAL A 212 -1.21 16.29 -13.38
N GLY A 213 -0.02 16.08 -13.93
CA GLY A 213 0.94 15.20 -13.32
C GLY A 213 2.34 15.27 -13.89
N ILE A 214 3.16 14.32 -13.46
CA ILE A 214 4.52 14.12 -13.93
C ILE A 214 4.71 12.65 -14.33
N ASN A 215 5.44 12.42 -15.42
CA ASN A 215 5.84 11.10 -15.85
C ASN A 215 7.32 11.07 -16.26
N CYS A 216 7.82 9.90 -16.66
CA CYS A 216 9.18 9.70 -17.17
C CYS A 216 10.31 10.25 -16.26
N CYS A 217 10.08 10.29 -14.95
CA CYS A 217 11.00 10.84 -13.95
C CYS A 217 11.39 9.78 -12.91
N ALA A 218 12.38 10.09 -12.08
CA ALA A 218 12.74 9.23 -10.95
C ALA A 218 11.67 9.31 -9.84
N LEU A 219 11.55 8.25 -9.02
CA LEU A 219 10.62 8.24 -7.88
C LEU A 219 10.84 9.40 -6.89
N ALA A 220 12.06 9.91 -6.77
CA ALA A 220 12.37 11.04 -5.90
C ALA A 220 11.80 12.36 -6.45
N GLU A 221 11.91 12.58 -7.76
CA GLU A 221 11.36 13.74 -8.45
C GLU A 221 9.83 13.69 -8.42
N ALA A 222 9.25 12.52 -8.63
CA ALA A 222 7.80 12.31 -8.51
C ALA A 222 7.26 12.70 -7.13
N ARG A 223 7.96 12.32 -6.05
CA ARG A 223 7.60 12.72 -4.67
C ARG A 223 7.70 14.24 -4.48
N ALA A 224 8.83 14.83 -4.91
CA ALA A 224 9.06 16.26 -4.77
C ALA A 224 8.06 17.11 -5.57
N PHE A 225 7.67 16.63 -6.77
CA PHE A 225 6.63 17.27 -7.57
C PHE A 225 5.30 17.29 -6.83
N LEU A 226 4.89 16.17 -6.23
CA LEU A 226 3.61 16.06 -5.55
C LEU A 226 3.55 16.91 -4.27
N ASP A 227 4.65 16.99 -3.52
CA ASP A 227 4.74 17.88 -2.36
C ASP A 227 4.51 19.35 -2.78
N ALA A 228 5.10 19.78 -3.89
CA ALA A 228 4.86 21.11 -4.46
C ALA A 228 3.45 21.28 -5.05
N ALA A 229 2.89 20.23 -5.67
CA ALA A 229 1.58 20.26 -6.31
C ALA A 229 0.44 20.43 -5.30
N GLN A 230 0.54 19.82 -4.11
CA GLN A 230 -0.44 19.95 -3.04
C GLN A 230 -0.60 21.39 -2.52
N GLU A 231 0.40 22.25 -2.75
CA GLU A 231 0.34 23.67 -2.39
C GLU A 231 -0.42 24.53 -3.42
N CYS A 232 -0.79 23.99 -4.57
CA CYS A 232 -1.48 24.72 -5.64
C CYS A 232 -2.97 24.88 -5.36
N ALA A 233 -3.51 26.09 -5.58
CA ALA A 233 -4.93 26.38 -5.39
C ALA A 233 -5.81 25.51 -6.30
N SER A 234 -5.48 25.37 -7.58
CA SER A 234 -6.24 24.52 -8.53
C SER A 234 -6.34 23.05 -8.09
N VAL A 235 -5.37 22.55 -7.32
CA VAL A 235 -5.43 21.19 -6.76
C VAL A 235 -6.30 21.17 -5.50
N ARG A 236 -6.08 22.11 -4.56
CA ARG A 236 -6.85 22.20 -3.30
C ARG A 236 -8.34 22.47 -3.52
N ASP A 237 -8.66 23.28 -4.52
CA ASP A 237 -10.02 23.66 -4.88
C ASP A 237 -10.71 22.58 -5.73
N GLY A 238 -10.00 21.50 -6.08
CA GLY A 238 -10.52 20.39 -6.88
C GLY A 238 -10.77 20.73 -8.34
N GLN A 239 -10.16 21.80 -8.87
CA GLN A 239 -10.22 22.15 -10.29
C GLN A 239 -9.51 21.10 -11.15
N VAL A 240 -8.39 20.56 -10.67
CA VAL A 240 -7.64 19.48 -11.34
C VAL A 240 -7.27 18.39 -10.35
N GLN A 241 -7.22 17.16 -10.85
CA GLN A 241 -6.74 16.00 -10.11
C GLN A 241 -5.27 15.73 -10.39
N LEU A 242 -4.60 15.00 -9.49
CA LEU A 242 -3.18 14.66 -9.64
C LEU A 242 -2.95 13.29 -10.29
N ALA A 243 -1.95 13.21 -11.16
CA ALA A 243 -1.45 11.98 -11.76
C ALA A 243 0.07 11.79 -11.57
N VAL A 244 0.53 10.54 -11.55
CA VAL A 244 1.97 10.23 -11.48
C VAL A 244 2.33 8.89 -12.14
N MET A 245 3.30 8.91 -13.06
CA MET A 245 3.76 7.73 -13.81
C MET A 245 5.28 7.70 -13.96
N PRO A 246 6.05 7.38 -12.89
CA PRO A 246 7.50 7.44 -12.92
C PRO A 246 8.14 6.24 -13.63
N ASN A 247 9.45 6.31 -13.85
CA ASN A 247 10.24 5.22 -14.43
C ASN A 247 10.56 4.11 -13.42
N GLY A 248 10.82 2.90 -13.92
CA GLY A 248 11.35 1.72 -13.22
C GLY A 248 12.81 1.86 -12.75
N GLY A 249 13.30 3.11 -12.63
CA GLY A 249 14.54 3.46 -11.97
C GLY A 249 15.78 3.48 -12.86
N GLU A 250 16.77 4.25 -12.41
CA GLU A 250 18.11 4.30 -12.99
C GLU A 250 19.01 3.21 -12.37
N PHE A 251 20.02 2.76 -13.11
CA PHE A 251 21.05 1.87 -12.57
C PHE A 251 21.87 2.59 -11.51
N ARG A 252 21.89 2.03 -10.30
CA ARG A 252 22.71 2.53 -9.19
C ARG A 252 23.74 1.51 -8.79
N ARG A 253 24.90 1.98 -8.31
CA ARG A 253 25.96 1.11 -7.83
C ARG A 253 25.63 0.60 -6.44
N VAL A 254 25.35 -0.70 -6.32
CA VAL A 254 25.15 -1.43 -5.07
C VAL A 254 26.36 -2.35 -4.86
N GLY A 255 27.29 -1.91 -4.02
CA GLY A 255 28.59 -2.56 -3.83
C GLY A 255 29.44 -2.55 -5.12
N HIS A 256 29.71 -3.74 -5.66
CA HIS A 256 30.44 -3.91 -6.93
C HIS A 256 29.54 -4.19 -8.14
N ARG A 257 28.22 -4.02 -7.99
CA ARG A 257 27.23 -4.27 -9.06
C ARG A 257 26.43 -3.01 -9.36
N TYR A 258 25.96 -2.87 -10.60
CA TYR A 258 24.92 -1.92 -10.94
C TYR A 258 23.57 -2.65 -10.90
N LEU A 259 22.66 -2.18 -10.06
CA LEU A 259 21.31 -2.72 -9.89
C LEU A 259 20.31 -1.58 -10.03
N THR A 260 19.12 -1.85 -10.56
CA THR A 260 18.03 -0.89 -10.50
C THR A 260 17.54 -0.82 -9.04
N GLY A 261 17.30 0.40 -8.55
CA GLY A 261 16.77 0.60 -7.18
C GLY A 261 15.26 0.41 -7.08
N VAL A 262 14.59 0.18 -8.21
CA VAL A 262 13.14 0.12 -8.33
C VAL A 262 12.78 -1.25 -8.85
N ASN A 263 12.20 -2.05 -7.98
CA ASN A 263 11.63 -3.36 -8.28
C ASN A 263 10.08 -3.28 -8.14
N PRO A 264 9.34 -4.36 -8.45
CA PRO A 264 7.89 -4.38 -8.30
C PRO A 264 7.39 -3.94 -6.92
N GLU A 265 8.00 -4.42 -5.83
CA GLU A 265 7.62 -4.02 -4.46
C GLU A 265 7.82 -2.50 -4.22
N CYS A 266 8.91 -1.92 -4.73
CA CYS A 266 9.19 -0.50 -4.63
C CYS A 266 8.08 0.33 -5.29
N MET A 267 7.67 -0.07 -6.50
CA MET A 267 6.54 0.55 -7.20
C MET A 267 5.22 0.36 -6.47
N GLY A 268 4.97 -0.82 -5.87
CA GLY A 268 3.79 -1.08 -5.05
C GLY A 268 3.68 -0.16 -3.82
N ARG A 269 4.77 -0.02 -3.06
CA ARG A 269 4.85 0.92 -1.93
C ARG A 269 4.66 2.36 -2.37
N PHE A 270 5.29 2.73 -3.49
CA PHE A 270 5.15 4.06 -4.08
C PHE A 270 3.69 4.33 -4.45
N ALA A 271 2.98 3.41 -5.13
CA ALA A 271 1.58 3.59 -5.47
C ALA A 271 0.68 3.83 -4.25
N ARG A 272 0.86 3.07 -3.16
CA ARG A 272 0.14 3.31 -1.90
C ARG A 272 0.43 4.69 -1.31
N GLU A 273 1.71 5.08 -1.29
CA GLU A 273 2.15 6.40 -0.83
C GLU A 273 1.48 7.52 -1.64
N MET A 274 1.45 7.40 -2.98
CA MET A 274 0.86 8.41 -3.87
C MET A 274 -0.66 8.50 -3.69
N ALA A 275 -1.34 7.36 -3.53
CA ALA A 275 -2.77 7.32 -3.23
C ALA A 275 -3.11 8.02 -1.91
N HIS A 276 -2.30 7.82 -0.86
CA HIS A 276 -2.44 8.55 0.41
C HIS A 276 -2.25 10.05 0.25
N LYS A 277 -1.34 10.48 -0.65
CA LYS A 277 -1.14 11.89 -1.00
C LYS A 277 -2.23 12.49 -1.90
N GLY A 278 -3.32 11.74 -2.16
CA GLY A 278 -4.46 12.22 -2.94
C GLY A 278 -4.32 12.12 -4.45
N VAL A 279 -3.29 11.43 -4.95
CA VAL A 279 -3.14 11.16 -6.40
C VAL A 279 -4.26 10.23 -6.87
N ARG A 280 -4.87 10.56 -8.01
CA ARG A 280 -6.04 9.84 -8.55
C ARG A 280 -5.73 9.00 -9.78
N LEU A 281 -4.68 9.31 -10.54
CA LEU A 281 -4.20 8.44 -11.62
C LEU A 281 -2.75 8.05 -11.35
N ILE A 282 -2.49 6.77 -11.14
CA ILE A 282 -1.17 6.25 -10.77
C ILE A 282 -0.79 5.19 -11.79
N GLY A 283 0.43 5.18 -12.31
CA GLY A 283 0.89 4.17 -13.26
C GLY A 283 2.41 4.14 -13.36
N GLY A 284 2.93 3.66 -14.49
CA GLY A 284 4.37 3.65 -14.75
C GLY A 284 4.73 4.09 -16.15
N CYS A 285 5.95 4.58 -16.30
CA CYS A 285 6.54 4.90 -17.59
C CYS A 285 7.65 3.87 -17.91
N CYS A 286 8.80 4.28 -18.43
CA CYS A 286 9.88 3.41 -18.89
C CYS A 286 10.28 2.36 -17.84
N GLU A 287 10.49 1.11 -18.27
CA GLU A 287 10.89 -0.04 -17.42
C GLU A 287 9.89 -0.46 -16.34
N VAL A 288 8.69 0.12 -16.30
CA VAL A 288 7.59 -0.39 -15.48
C VAL A 288 6.78 -1.40 -16.29
N HIS A 289 7.02 -2.68 -16.06
CA HIS A 289 6.37 -3.81 -16.78
C HIS A 289 5.20 -4.41 -15.97
N PRO A 290 4.42 -5.39 -16.50
CA PRO A 290 3.24 -5.94 -15.81
C PRO A 290 3.48 -6.47 -14.39
N SER A 291 4.69 -6.95 -14.07
CA SER A 291 5.02 -7.37 -12.69
C SER A 291 4.97 -6.21 -11.69
N HIS A 292 5.35 -5.00 -12.10
CA HIS A 292 5.28 -3.80 -11.28
C HIS A 292 3.84 -3.34 -11.11
N ILE A 293 3.08 -3.30 -12.21
CA ILE A 293 1.65 -2.95 -12.19
C ILE A 293 0.87 -3.90 -11.27
N HIS A 294 1.24 -5.19 -11.26
CA HIS A 294 0.63 -6.16 -10.35
C HIS A 294 0.88 -5.85 -8.86
N GLU A 295 2.11 -5.51 -8.50
CA GLU A 295 2.40 -5.09 -7.12
C GLU A 295 1.71 -3.75 -6.79
N MET A 296 1.66 -2.79 -7.72
CA MET A 296 0.89 -1.55 -7.54
C MET A 296 -0.59 -1.83 -7.29
N HIS A 297 -1.20 -2.71 -8.08
CA HIS A 297 -2.58 -3.15 -7.91
C HIS A 297 -2.80 -3.76 -6.52
N ASN A 298 -1.94 -4.68 -6.07
CA ASN A 298 -2.08 -5.33 -4.77
C ASN A 298 -2.02 -4.32 -3.60
N TYR A 299 -1.14 -3.33 -3.68
CA TYR A 299 -1.02 -2.28 -2.67
C TYR A 299 -2.20 -1.30 -2.67
N LEU A 300 -2.70 -0.92 -3.85
CA LEU A 300 -3.90 -0.07 -3.97
C LEU A 300 -5.17 -0.80 -3.55
N HIS A 301 -5.31 -2.08 -3.88
CA HIS A 301 -6.44 -2.91 -3.46
C HIS A 301 -6.48 -3.10 -1.94
N GLY A 302 -5.33 -3.33 -1.31
CA GLY A 302 -5.23 -3.39 0.16
C GLY A 302 -5.65 -2.09 0.86
N LEU A 303 -5.45 -0.94 0.21
CA LEU A 303 -5.93 0.35 0.71
C LEU A 303 -7.46 0.47 0.64
N ALA A 304 -8.04 0.16 -0.52
CA ALA A 304 -9.48 0.24 -0.75
C ALA A 304 -10.28 -0.74 0.14
N ALA A 305 -9.71 -1.91 0.45
CA ALA A 305 -10.33 -2.83 1.39
C ALA A 305 -10.47 -2.23 2.80
N GLY A 306 -9.52 -1.40 3.22
CA GLY A 306 -9.60 -0.61 4.46
C GLY A 306 -10.67 0.49 4.46
N GLU A 307 -11.33 0.75 3.32
CA GLU A 307 -12.39 1.75 3.17
C GLU A 307 -13.78 1.11 2.99
N ARG A 308 -13.85 -0.19 2.69
CA ARG A 308 -15.13 -0.91 2.57
C ARG A 308 -15.69 -1.21 3.95
N ILE A 309 -16.59 -0.35 4.42
CA ILE A 309 -17.55 -0.73 5.47
C ILE A 309 -18.42 -1.83 4.88
N VAL A 310 -18.15 -3.10 5.21
CA VAL A 310 -19.07 -4.18 4.91
C VAL A 310 -20.31 -3.97 5.78
N PRO A 311 -21.47 -3.61 5.21
CA PRO A 311 -22.66 -3.37 6.01
C PRO A 311 -23.05 -4.67 6.70
N LEU A 312 -23.21 -4.64 8.03
CA LEU A 312 -23.81 -5.76 8.73
C LEU A 312 -25.24 -5.87 8.25
N ALA A 313 -25.56 -6.96 7.53
CA ALA A 313 -26.92 -7.21 7.06
C ALA A 313 -27.92 -7.35 8.23
N ARG A 314 -27.43 -7.67 9.43
CA ARG A 314 -28.22 -7.79 10.67
C ARG A 314 -27.39 -7.40 11.89
N THR A 315 -28.01 -6.69 12.83
CA THR A 315 -27.47 -6.55 14.19
C THR A 315 -27.95 -7.74 15.01
N PRO A 316 -27.05 -8.48 15.68
CA PRO A 316 -27.46 -9.64 16.46
C PRO A 316 -28.23 -9.24 17.72
N ASP A 317 -29.30 -9.99 18.03
CA ASP A 317 -30.15 -9.77 19.22
C ASP A 317 -29.46 -10.18 20.53
N GLN A 318 -28.46 -11.08 20.44
CA GLN A 318 -27.72 -11.57 21.59
C GLN A 318 -26.54 -10.63 21.90
N GLN A 319 -26.42 -10.21 23.16
CA GLN A 319 -25.32 -9.34 23.56
C GLN A 319 -23.98 -10.08 23.56
N PRO A 320 -22.90 -9.44 23.04
CA PRO A 320 -21.55 -9.92 23.19
C PRO A 320 -21.16 -10.14 24.66
N ILE A 321 -20.20 -11.02 24.87
CA ILE A 321 -19.62 -11.24 26.19
C ILE A 321 -18.95 -9.96 26.75
N ASP A 322 -19.09 -9.74 28.05
CA ASP A 322 -18.55 -8.56 28.73
C ASP A 322 -17.06 -8.69 29.10
N ALA A 323 -16.47 -7.58 29.52
CA ALA A 323 -15.08 -7.54 29.99
C ALA A 323 -14.85 -8.47 31.21
N THR A 324 -15.85 -8.62 32.09
CA THR A 324 -15.75 -9.47 33.29
C THR A 324 -15.46 -10.92 32.95
N ALA A 325 -16.10 -11.47 31.91
CA ALA A 325 -15.83 -12.81 31.42
C ALA A 325 -14.43 -12.90 30.79
N LYS A 326 -14.05 -11.92 29.97
CA LYS A 326 -12.73 -11.85 29.30
C LYS A 326 -11.56 -11.78 30.30
N ARG A 327 -11.81 -11.33 31.53
CA ARG A 327 -10.83 -11.32 32.63
C ARG A 327 -10.22 -12.70 32.92
N ARG A 328 -10.86 -13.80 32.50
CA ARG A 328 -10.38 -15.17 32.69
C ARG A 328 -9.51 -15.70 31.54
N ASN A 329 -9.35 -14.92 30.47
CA ASN A 329 -8.67 -15.36 29.24
C ASN A 329 -7.17 -15.59 29.43
N GLY A 330 -6.54 -14.80 30.31
CA GLY A 330 -5.13 -14.93 30.65
C GLY A 330 -4.61 -13.74 31.47
N PRO A 331 -3.32 -13.76 31.86
CA PRO A 331 -2.71 -12.71 32.66
C PRO A 331 -2.68 -11.34 31.97
N PHE A 332 -2.49 -11.29 30.65
CA PHE A 332 -2.43 -10.04 29.90
C PHE A 332 -3.82 -9.41 29.83
N SER A 333 -4.83 -10.16 29.35
CA SER A 333 -6.23 -9.72 29.31
C SER A 333 -6.71 -9.23 30.69
N ARG A 334 -6.42 -10.01 31.76
CA ARG A 334 -6.78 -9.64 33.13
C ARG A 334 -6.16 -8.32 33.55
N LYS A 335 -4.86 -8.13 33.32
CA LYS A 335 -4.16 -6.90 33.71
C LYS A 335 -4.74 -5.67 33.02
N LEU A 336 -5.05 -5.77 31.73
CA LEU A 336 -5.68 -4.67 31.00
C LEU A 336 -7.04 -4.28 31.59
N ILE A 337 -7.89 -5.28 31.86
CA ILE A 337 -9.21 -5.08 32.47
C ILE A 337 -9.09 -4.51 33.89
N ASP A 338 -8.09 -4.95 34.65
CA ASP A 338 -7.84 -4.50 36.02
C ASP A 338 -7.08 -3.15 36.09
N GLY A 339 -6.76 -2.52 34.96
CA GLY A 339 -5.99 -1.27 34.90
C GLY A 339 -4.53 -1.40 35.36
N GLN A 340 -3.96 -2.61 35.26
CA GLN A 340 -2.59 -2.92 35.62
C GLN A 340 -1.66 -2.90 34.40
N PHE A 341 -0.39 -2.58 34.63
CA PHE A 341 0.62 -2.55 33.58
C PHE A 341 0.87 -3.95 33.00
N ALA A 342 0.54 -4.12 31.72
CA ALA A 342 0.69 -5.39 31.00
C ALA A 342 1.91 -5.37 30.07
N VAL A 343 2.58 -6.52 29.93
CA VAL A 343 3.77 -6.67 29.09
C VAL A 343 3.54 -7.76 28.03
N SER A 344 3.65 -7.38 26.76
CA SER A 344 3.64 -8.28 25.62
C SER A 344 4.98 -8.25 24.89
N VAL A 345 5.44 -9.41 24.42
CA VAL A 345 6.66 -9.55 23.61
C VAL A 345 6.31 -10.13 22.25
N GLU A 346 6.77 -9.47 21.18
CA GLU A 346 6.57 -9.93 19.81
C GLU A 346 7.50 -11.09 19.43
N MET A 347 6.97 -12.08 18.73
CA MET A 347 7.68 -13.22 18.19
C MET A 347 7.21 -13.53 16.76
N LEU A 348 8.15 -13.46 15.82
CA LEU A 348 7.91 -13.94 14.45
C LEU A 348 7.89 -15.48 14.40
N PRO A 349 6.87 -16.14 13.83
CA PRO A 349 6.93 -17.56 13.53
C PRO A 349 8.10 -17.91 12.58
N PRO A 350 8.58 -19.16 12.58
CA PRO A 350 9.58 -19.56 11.61
C PRO A 350 8.97 -19.67 10.20
N ARG A 351 9.75 -19.32 9.15
CA ARG A 351 9.36 -19.48 7.74
C ARG A 351 9.20 -20.96 7.33
N GLY A 352 9.89 -21.85 8.03
CA GLY A 352 9.82 -23.29 7.83
C GLY A 352 10.08 -24.01 9.16
N THR A 353 10.73 -25.16 9.14
CA THR A 353 11.01 -25.94 10.36
C THR A 353 12.34 -25.57 11.04
N GLY A 354 13.19 -24.78 10.39
CA GLY A 354 14.47 -24.31 10.93
C GLY A 354 14.31 -23.29 12.06
N GLY A 355 15.25 -23.29 13.02
CA GLY A 355 15.29 -22.32 14.14
C GLY A 355 14.23 -22.53 15.23
N LEU A 356 13.35 -23.53 15.08
CA LEU A 356 12.26 -23.81 16.04
C LEU A 356 12.78 -24.06 17.46
N LYS A 357 13.86 -24.83 17.62
CA LYS A 357 14.45 -25.14 18.93
C LYS A 357 14.89 -23.88 19.69
N ALA A 358 15.54 -22.94 19.01
CA ALA A 358 16.02 -21.70 19.63
C ALA A 358 14.85 -20.79 20.05
N ARG A 359 13.80 -20.71 19.23
CA ARG A 359 12.58 -19.95 19.57
C ARG A 359 11.87 -20.55 20.78
N LEU A 360 11.70 -21.87 20.82
CA LEU A 360 11.09 -22.56 21.95
C LEU A 360 11.90 -22.38 23.25
N ALA A 361 13.23 -22.43 23.17
CA ALA A 361 14.10 -22.18 24.31
C ALA A 361 13.92 -20.76 24.86
N PHE A 362 13.88 -19.75 23.97
CA PHE A 362 13.61 -18.37 24.37
C PHE A 362 12.22 -18.21 25.00
N ILE A 363 11.18 -18.82 24.43
CA ILE A 363 9.82 -18.74 24.98
C ILE A 363 9.76 -19.35 26.39
N ALA A 364 10.45 -20.46 26.61
CA ALA A 364 10.56 -21.07 27.92
C ALA A 364 11.29 -20.16 28.92
N GLU A 365 12.38 -19.52 28.50
CA GLU A 365 13.13 -18.56 29.33
C GLU A 365 12.30 -17.31 29.65
N LEU A 366 11.57 -16.77 28.67
CA LEU A 366 10.67 -15.64 28.84
C LEU A 366 9.57 -15.96 29.86
N ALA A 367 8.91 -17.11 29.69
CA ALA A 367 7.88 -17.56 30.63
C ALA A 367 8.43 -17.78 32.05
N ALA A 368 9.64 -18.33 32.17
CA ALA A 368 10.29 -18.56 33.47
C ALA A 368 10.72 -17.26 34.16
N SER A 369 11.00 -16.20 33.40
CA SER A 369 11.43 -14.92 33.94
C SER A 369 10.33 -14.18 34.72
N GLY A 370 9.06 -14.43 34.39
CA GLY A 370 7.92 -13.70 34.95
C GLY A 370 7.82 -12.22 34.54
N LEU A 371 8.64 -11.77 33.58
CA LEU A 371 8.70 -10.37 33.13
C LEU A 371 7.70 -10.03 32.02
N ALA A 372 7.07 -11.03 31.40
CA ALA A 372 6.07 -10.86 30.36
C ALA A 372 4.76 -11.55 30.74
N ASP A 373 3.65 -10.98 30.31
CA ASP A 373 2.31 -11.51 30.48
C ASP A 373 1.82 -12.23 29.22
N ALA A 374 2.24 -11.74 28.05
CA ALA A 374 1.86 -12.29 26.76
C ALA A 374 3.06 -12.52 25.83
N LEU A 375 2.90 -13.48 24.93
CA LEU A 375 3.69 -13.64 23.72
C LEU A 375 2.79 -13.38 22.52
N ASP A 376 3.09 -12.31 21.80
CA ASP A 376 2.39 -11.93 20.59
C ASP A 376 3.08 -12.50 19.35
N ILE A 377 2.30 -13.13 18.46
CA ILE A 377 2.81 -14.00 17.40
C ILE A 377 2.33 -13.49 16.05
N THR A 378 3.26 -12.95 15.27
CA THR A 378 2.93 -12.23 14.04
C THR A 378 2.53 -13.15 12.88
N ASP A 379 1.60 -12.69 12.04
CA ASP A 379 1.04 -13.47 10.91
C ASP A 379 1.70 -13.07 9.58
N GLY A 380 3.03 -13.26 9.50
CA GLY A 380 3.79 -12.92 8.29
C GLY A 380 3.89 -11.42 8.04
N SER A 381 4.60 -10.70 8.92
CA SER A 381 4.87 -9.27 8.71
C SER A 381 5.51 -9.03 7.34
N ARG A 382 5.05 -8.00 6.63
CA ARG A 382 5.45 -7.69 5.24
C ARG A 382 5.02 -8.74 4.21
N GLY A 383 3.89 -9.42 4.38
CA GLY A 383 3.33 -10.27 3.31
C GLY A 383 4.14 -11.53 2.96
N ILE A 384 5.05 -11.95 3.84
CA ILE A 384 5.87 -13.16 3.63
C ILE A 384 5.16 -14.36 4.25
N PRO A 385 5.06 -15.50 3.54
CA PRO A 385 4.45 -16.71 4.11
C PRO A 385 5.30 -17.25 5.26
N LEU A 386 4.70 -17.34 6.44
CA LEU A 386 5.25 -17.96 7.63
C LEU A 386 4.34 -19.09 8.13
N MET A 387 4.83 -19.87 9.10
CA MET A 387 3.98 -20.80 9.83
C MET A 387 2.79 -20.03 10.47
N PRO A 388 1.54 -20.50 10.29
CA PRO A 388 0.38 -19.84 10.87
C PRO A 388 0.53 -19.71 12.39
N PRO A 389 0.19 -18.55 12.98
CA PRO A 389 0.35 -18.33 14.42
C PRO A 389 -0.32 -19.40 15.31
N GLY A 390 -1.53 -19.84 14.97
CA GLY A 390 -2.24 -20.90 15.70
C GLY A 390 -1.51 -22.24 15.73
N ASP A 391 -0.88 -22.63 14.62
CA ASP A 391 -0.09 -23.86 14.55
C ASP A 391 1.18 -23.74 15.39
N PHE A 392 1.81 -22.55 15.37
CA PHE A 392 2.99 -22.29 16.19
C PHE A 392 2.65 -22.32 17.69
N ILE A 393 1.49 -21.77 18.09
CA ILE A 393 0.96 -21.87 19.45
C ILE A 393 0.78 -23.33 19.87
N HIS A 394 0.22 -24.17 19.01
CA HIS A 394 0.08 -25.60 19.28
C HIS A 394 1.46 -26.28 19.49
N LEU A 395 2.45 -25.94 18.65
CA LEU A 395 3.81 -26.45 18.80
C LEU A 395 4.47 -25.99 20.10
N ILE A 396 4.29 -24.73 20.52
CA ILE A 396 4.79 -24.22 21.80
C ILE A 396 4.25 -25.08 22.94
N ARG A 397 2.94 -25.25 23.01
CA ARG A 397 2.29 -26.03 24.08
C ARG A 397 2.77 -27.48 24.11
N ARG A 398 2.81 -28.12 22.95
CA ARG A 398 3.23 -29.53 22.83
C ARG A 398 4.70 -29.73 23.17
N ARG A 399 5.59 -28.87 22.67
CA ARG A 399 7.05 -29.03 22.80
C ARG A 399 7.59 -28.54 24.15
N LEU A 400 6.91 -27.59 24.79
CA LEU A 400 7.23 -27.13 26.15
C LEU A 400 6.41 -27.83 27.23
N HIS A 401 5.54 -28.78 26.85
CA HIS A 401 4.69 -29.54 27.77
C HIS A 401 3.80 -28.65 28.65
N TRP A 402 3.20 -27.61 28.06
CA TRP A 402 2.29 -26.71 28.77
C TRP A 402 0.87 -27.28 28.79
N GLU A 403 0.44 -27.77 29.95
CA GLU A 403 -0.97 -28.13 30.19
C GLU A 403 -1.85 -26.87 30.33
N ARG A 404 -1.30 -25.84 30.96
CA ARG A 404 -1.80 -24.46 31.02
C ARG A 404 -0.74 -23.51 30.50
N ASP A 405 -1.18 -22.49 29.77
CA ASP A 405 -0.25 -21.53 29.20
C ASP A 405 0.40 -20.69 30.31
N ARG A 406 1.72 -20.50 30.18
CA ARG A 406 2.49 -19.68 31.12
C ARG A 406 2.60 -18.21 30.70
N LEU A 407 2.30 -17.95 29.43
CA LEU A 407 2.14 -16.63 28.83
C LEU A 407 0.81 -16.67 28.08
N GLU A 408 0.08 -15.57 28.06
CA GLU A 408 -1.06 -15.44 27.15
C GLU A 408 -0.54 -15.44 25.71
N LEU A 409 -1.02 -16.37 24.88
CA LEU A 409 -0.54 -16.52 23.50
C LEU A 409 -1.49 -15.80 22.55
N ILE A 410 -1.01 -14.72 21.94
CA ILE A 410 -1.82 -13.82 21.11
C ILE A 410 -1.38 -14.01 19.66
N PRO A 411 -2.15 -14.67 18.79
CA PRO A 411 -1.88 -14.64 17.36
C PRO A 411 -2.32 -13.32 16.77
N HIS A 412 -1.52 -12.78 15.85
CA HIS A 412 -2.02 -11.84 14.85
C HIS A 412 -2.96 -12.61 13.92
N CYS A 413 -4.05 -11.98 13.51
CA CYS A 413 -4.92 -12.49 12.46
C CYS A 413 -5.06 -11.41 11.40
N THR A 414 -4.52 -11.69 10.21
CA THR A 414 -4.52 -10.75 9.08
C THR A 414 -5.60 -11.07 8.07
N SER A 415 -6.15 -10.04 7.43
CA SER A 415 -7.16 -10.17 6.37
C SER A 415 -6.55 -10.32 4.97
N ARG A 416 -5.22 -10.28 4.86
CA ARG A 416 -4.46 -10.28 3.61
C ARG A 416 -4.81 -11.46 2.69
N ASP A 417 -4.76 -12.68 3.22
CA ASP A 417 -4.70 -13.91 2.43
C ASP A 417 -5.86 -14.88 2.68
N LEU A 418 -6.82 -14.52 3.53
CA LEU A 418 -8.02 -15.31 3.79
C LEU A 418 -9.29 -14.55 3.45
N ASN A 419 -10.23 -15.24 2.82
CA ASN A 419 -11.58 -14.75 2.61
C ASN A 419 -12.39 -14.81 3.92
N VAL A 420 -13.60 -14.24 3.91
CA VAL A 420 -14.49 -14.18 5.09
C VAL A 420 -14.67 -15.56 5.76
N MET A 421 -14.88 -16.60 4.95
CA MET A 421 -15.08 -17.97 5.46
C MET A 421 -13.82 -18.54 6.13
N GLY A 422 -12.65 -18.29 5.53
CA GLY A 422 -11.35 -18.69 6.05
C GLY A 422 -11.04 -18.00 7.38
N LEU A 423 -11.32 -16.70 7.48
CA LEU A 423 -11.15 -15.91 8.71
C LEU A 423 -12.04 -16.45 9.84
N GLN A 424 -13.34 -16.62 9.59
CA GLN A 424 -14.26 -17.18 10.59
C GLN A 424 -13.82 -18.58 11.04
N SER A 425 -13.50 -19.46 10.09
CA SER A 425 -13.08 -20.83 10.39
C SER A 425 -11.81 -20.87 11.24
N ARG A 426 -10.84 -19.99 10.93
CA ARG A 426 -9.62 -19.83 11.72
C ARG A 426 -9.91 -19.38 13.15
N LEU A 427 -10.79 -18.39 13.34
CA LEU A 427 -11.18 -17.89 14.66
C LEU A 427 -11.92 -18.95 15.48
N ILE A 428 -12.86 -19.70 14.89
CA ILE A 428 -13.50 -20.83 15.57
C ILE A 428 -12.45 -21.88 15.98
N GLY A 429 -11.48 -22.15 15.10
CA GLY A 429 -10.33 -23.03 15.40
C GLY A 429 -9.48 -22.52 16.56
N TYR A 430 -9.22 -21.20 16.63
CA TYR A 430 -8.50 -20.58 17.74
C TYR A 430 -9.24 -20.78 19.06
N TRP A 431 -10.54 -20.48 19.08
CA TRP A 431 -11.38 -20.66 20.25
C TRP A 431 -11.37 -22.13 20.74
N ALA A 432 -11.59 -23.08 19.84
CA ALA A 432 -11.55 -24.51 20.15
C ALA A 432 -10.19 -24.97 20.70
N ASN A 433 -9.11 -24.29 20.31
CA ASN A 433 -7.76 -24.53 20.78
C ASN A 433 -7.36 -23.69 22.00
N ARG A 434 -8.31 -23.14 22.77
CA ARG A 434 -8.02 -22.33 23.97
C ARG A 434 -7.15 -21.10 23.68
N ILE A 435 -7.31 -20.49 22.51
CA ILE A 435 -6.73 -19.18 22.20
C ILE A 435 -7.85 -18.18 22.40
N HIS A 436 -7.70 -17.29 23.38
CA HIS A 436 -8.77 -16.40 23.82
C HIS A 436 -8.46 -14.93 23.60
N ASN A 437 -7.29 -14.61 23.04
CA ASN A 437 -6.89 -13.25 22.72
C ASN A 437 -6.33 -13.24 21.29
N VAL A 438 -6.72 -12.28 20.48
CA VAL A 438 -6.33 -12.16 19.06
C VAL A 438 -6.06 -10.70 18.73
N LEU A 439 -4.96 -10.43 18.03
CA LEU A 439 -4.65 -9.10 17.50
C LEU A 439 -5.08 -9.02 16.03
N PHE A 440 -6.05 -8.17 15.72
CA PHE A 440 -6.50 -7.97 14.34
C PHE A 440 -5.74 -6.85 13.65
N ILE A 441 -5.15 -7.18 12.50
CA ILE A 441 -4.36 -6.30 11.66
C ILE A 441 -4.85 -6.49 10.22
N THR A 442 -5.06 -5.43 9.44
CA THR A 442 -5.48 -5.60 8.02
C THR A 442 -4.42 -6.42 7.26
N GLY A 443 -3.14 -6.14 7.52
CA GLY A 443 -2.00 -6.83 6.96
C GLY A 443 -1.45 -6.09 5.73
N ASP A 444 -0.15 -6.22 5.48
CA ASP A 444 0.43 -5.80 4.20
C ASP A 444 -0.05 -6.73 3.08
N PRO A 445 -0.16 -6.26 1.82
CA PRO A 445 -0.44 -7.15 0.70
C PRO A 445 0.60 -8.28 0.59
N PRO A 446 0.26 -9.43 -0.03
CA PRO A 446 1.20 -10.52 -0.23
C PRO A 446 2.46 -10.03 -0.95
N LYS A 447 3.64 -10.30 -0.39
CA LYS A 447 4.92 -9.94 -1.00
C LYS A 447 5.53 -11.16 -1.64
N MET A 448 5.56 -11.16 -2.95
CA MET A 448 5.91 -12.34 -3.72
C MET A 448 7.27 -12.13 -4.35
N ALA A 449 8.22 -13.01 -4.02
CA ALA A 449 9.44 -13.10 -4.82
C ALA A 449 9.04 -13.39 -6.28
N PRO A 450 9.80 -12.92 -7.28
CA PRO A 450 9.47 -13.15 -8.69
C PRO A 450 9.29 -14.64 -9.07
N THR A 451 9.83 -15.55 -8.25
CA THR A 451 9.77 -17.01 -8.42
C THR A 451 8.62 -17.68 -7.67
N TYR A 452 7.83 -16.95 -6.89
CA TYR A 452 6.71 -17.50 -6.12
C TYR A 452 5.41 -17.43 -6.96
N PRO A 453 4.54 -18.46 -6.95
CA PRO A 453 3.27 -18.42 -7.71
C PRO A 453 2.44 -17.19 -7.38
N ARG A 454 1.91 -16.46 -8.38
CA ARG A 454 1.12 -15.24 -8.15
C ARG A 454 -0.01 -15.52 -7.15
N SER A 455 -0.12 -14.67 -6.12
CA SER A 455 -1.16 -14.79 -5.09
C SER A 455 -1.94 -13.48 -5.03
N THR A 456 -3.25 -13.60 -5.06
CA THR A 456 -4.16 -12.46 -4.98
C THR A 456 -4.22 -11.92 -3.55
N ALA A 457 -4.25 -10.60 -3.42
CA ALA A 457 -4.63 -9.92 -2.21
C ALA A 457 -6.14 -10.12 -1.98
N VAL A 458 -6.55 -10.83 -0.92
CA VAL A 458 -7.96 -11.16 -0.68
C VAL A 458 -8.69 -9.96 -0.07
N PHE A 459 -8.31 -9.59 1.15
CA PHE A 459 -8.85 -8.42 1.87
C PHE A 459 -10.37 -8.26 1.78
N ASP A 460 -11.13 -9.36 1.89
CA ASP A 460 -12.60 -9.30 1.94
C ASP A 460 -13.10 -8.43 3.12
N LEU A 461 -12.33 -8.40 4.20
CA LEU A 461 -12.56 -7.59 5.40
C LEU A 461 -11.29 -6.80 5.72
N ASP A 462 -11.42 -5.61 6.30
CA ASP A 462 -10.30 -4.97 6.98
C ASP A 462 -10.28 -5.33 8.48
N SER A 463 -9.31 -4.78 9.22
CA SER A 463 -9.23 -5.02 10.66
C SER A 463 -10.42 -4.48 11.44
N ALA A 464 -11.02 -3.34 11.05
CA ALA A 464 -12.18 -2.79 11.74
C ALA A 464 -13.42 -3.68 11.57
N ALA A 465 -13.66 -4.18 10.35
CA ALA A 465 -14.72 -5.13 10.07
C ALA A 465 -14.48 -6.45 10.80
N LEU A 466 -13.26 -6.98 10.80
CA LEU A 466 -12.94 -8.24 11.48
C LEU A 466 -13.10 -8.14 13.01
N ILE A 467 -12.73 -7.00 13.61
CA ILE A 467 -13.01 -6.67 15.01
C ILE A 467 -14.52 -6.69 15.24
N ARG A 468 -15.29 -5.96 14.41
CA ARG A 468 -16.75 -5.86 14.54
C ARG A 468 -17.43 -7.23 14.42
N TYR A 469 -17.05 -8.05 13.45
CA TYR A 469 -17.59 -9.39 13.27
C TYR A 469 -17.26 -10.32 14.45
N THR A 470 -16.02 -10.27 14.94
CA THR A 470 -15.61 -11.07 16.10
C THR A 470 -16.33 -10.62 17.37
N HIS A 471 -16.40 -9.31 17.62
CA HIS A 471 -17.03 -8.72 18.79
C HIS A 471 -18.55 -8.89 18.76
N ALA A 472 -19.22 -8.49 17.68
CA ALA A 472 -20.67 -8.47 17.63
C ALA A 472 -21.29 -9.85 17.37
N PHE A 473 -20.60 -10.77 16.67
CA PHE A 473 -21.17 -12.07 16.30
C PHE A 473 -20.54 -13.23 17.08
N LEU A 474 -19.24 -13.48 16.93
CA LEU A 474 -18.62 -14.66 17.56
C LEU A 474 -18.73 -14.56 19.09
N ASN A 475 -18.44 -13.39 19.65
CA ASN A 475 -18.60 -13.14 21.08
C ASN A 475 -20.06 -13.07 21.54
N ALA A 476 -21.02 -13.01 20.62
CA ALA A 476 -22.45 -13.17 20.85
C ALA A 476 -22.96 -14.60 20.57
N GLY A 477 -22.09 -15.54 20.15
CA GLY A 477 -22.43 -16.94 19.94
C GLY A 477 -22.99 -17.23 18.56
N LEU A 478 -22.72 -16.35 17.61
CA LEU A 478 -23.22 -16.40 16.25
C LEU A 478 -22.04 -16.43 15.27
N ASP A 479 -22.23 -17.08 14.13
CA ASP A 479 -21.33 -16.94 13.00
C ASP A 479 -21.50 -15.56 12.32
N PHE A 480 -20.64 -15.22 11.37
CA PHE A 480 -20.68 -13.94 10.64
C PHE A 480 -21.95 -13.78 9.78
N GLY A 481 -22.67 -14.87 9.51
CA GLY A 481 -23.99 -14.87 8.86
C GLY A 481 -25.15 -14.68 9.83
N GLY A 482 -24.89 -14.61 11.15
CA GLY A 482 -25.88 -14.47 12.20
C GLY A 482 -26.56 -15.77 12.62
N GLN A 483 -26.03 -16.94 12.23
CA GLN A 483 -26.53 -18.23 12.69
C GLN A 483 -25.85 -18.65 14.00
N PRO A 484 -26.55 -19.33 14.92
CA PRO A 484 -25.94 -19.84 16.15
C PRO A 484 -24.73 -20.75 15.90
N LEU A 485 -23.63 -20.53 16.62
CA LEU A 485 -22.41 -21.34 16.53
C LEU A 485 -22.60 -22.78 17.03
N GLY A 486 -23.63 -23.01 17.86
CA GLY A 486 -23.97 -24.35 18.34
C GLY A 486 -25.14 -24.33 19.32
N THR A 487 -25.58 -25.52 19.72
CA THR A 487 -26.75 -25.74 20.59
C THR A 487 -26.40 -25.91 22.08
N HIS A 488 -25.13 -25.77 22.44
CA HIS A 488 -24.66 -25.92 23.81
C HIS A 488 -24.98 -24.67 24.65
N ARG A 489 -24.86 -24.81 25.99
CA ARG A 489 -25.34 -23.80 26.95
C ARG A 489 -24.76 -22.39 26.75
N ASP A 490 -23.49 -22.29 26.37
CA ASP A 490 -22.85 -21.01 26.03
C ASP A 490 -22.04 -21.17 24.74
N PRO A 491 -22.62 -20.83 23.57
CA PRO A 491 -21.94 -20.92 22.28
C PRO A 491 -21.03 -19.72 21.97
N ARG A 492 -20.95 -18.73 22.87
CA ARG A 492 -20.15 -17.53 22.67
C ARG A 492 -18.66 -17.84 22.70
N THR A 493 -17.92 -17.24 21.78
CA THR A 493 -16.48 -17.06 21.98
C THR A 493 -16.24 -15.98 23.01
N HIS A 494 -15.14 -16.05 23.74
CA HIS A 494 -14.77 -15.01 24.70
C HIS A 494 -13.47 -14.35 24.27
N PHE A 495 -13.35 -13.89 23.02
CA PHE A 495 -12.14 -13.24 22.56
C PHE A 495 -11.94 -11.89 23.25
N THR A 496 -10.76 -11.70 23.85
CA THR A 496 -10.14 -10.38 24.01
C THR A 496 -9.59 -9.95 22.66
N ILE A 497 -9.98 -8.77 22.19
CA ILE A 497 -9.75 -8.31 20.83
C ILE A 497 -8.77 -7.14 20.86
N GLY A 498 -7.59 -7.32 20.27
CA GLY A 498 -6.62 -6.25 20.09
C GLY A 498 -6.63 -5.69 18.67
N THR A 499 -6.09 -4.47 18.52
CA THR A 499 -5.81 -3.88 17.19
C THR A 499 -4.50 -3.10 17.16
N GLY A 500 -3.95 -2.89 15.96
CA GLY A 500 -2.77 -2.08 15.71
C GLY A 500 -3.08 -0.60 15.43
N CYS A 501 -2.16 0.29 15.79
CA CYS A 501 -2.17 1.72 15.46
C CYS A 501 -0.77 2.21 15.07
N GLU A 502 -0.69 3.14 14.11
CA GLU A 502 0.57 3.71 13.62
C GLU A 502 0.72 5.19 14.05
N PRO A 503 1.46 5.50 15.14
CA PRO A 503 1.50 6.88 15.67
C PRO A 503 2.14 7.92 14.75
N GLU A 504 2.95 7.46 13.78
CA GLU A 504 3.68 8.29 12.83
C GLU A 504 3.27 7.94 11.38
N ALA A 505 1.99 7.61 11.20
CA ALA A 505 1.41 7.36 9.88
C ALA A 505 1.61 8.57 8.95
N LEU A 506 1.79 8.30 7.65
CA LEU A 506 1.92 9.34 6.63
C LEU A 506 0.68 10.25 6.54
N ASP A 507 -0.50 9.70 6.84
CA ASP A 507 -1.76 10.41 6.95
C ASP A 507 -2.31 10.20 8.37
N LEU A 508 -1.94 11.12 9.27
CA LEU A 508 -2.31 11.04 10.69
C LEU A 508 -3.81 11.18 10.89
N GLN A 509 -4.48 12.07 10.15
CA GLN A 509 -5.92 12.28 10.29
C GLN A 509 -6.67 10.98 10.00
N ARG A 510 -6.34 10.35 8.87
CA ARG A 510 -6.93 9.07 8.49
C ARG A 510 -6.63 7.96 9.49
N GLU A 511 -5.42 7.90 10.04
CA GLU A 511 -5.08 6.89 11.04
C GLU A 511 -5.87 7.05 12.34
N TRP A 512 -6.15 8.29 12.77
CA TRP A 512 -6.99 8.56 13.93
C TRP A 512 -8.45 8.21 13.70
N GLU A 513 -9.00 8.54 12.53
CA GLU A 513 -10.36 8.13 12.14
C GLU A 513 -10.50 6.59 12.13
N ARG A 514 -9.50 5.89 11.58
CA ARG A 514 -9.46 4.42 11.58
C ARG A 514 -9.35 3.84 12.98
N LEU A 515 -8.53 4.45 13.85
CA LEU A 515 -8.42 4.02 15.23
C LEU A 515 -9.75 4.16 15.97
N ALA A 516 -10.43 5.30 15.83
CA ALA A 516 -11.75 5.52 16.41
C ALA A 516 -12.75 4.47 15.93
N HIS A 517 -12.80 4.20 14.62
CA HIS A 517 -13.67 3.15 14.07
C HIS A 517 -13.37 1.74 14.61
N LYS A 518 -12.10 1.41 14.85
CA LYS A 518 -11.69 0.12 15.45
C LYS A 518 -12.12 0.02 16.92
N ILE A 519 -12.03 1.11 17.67
CA ILE A 519 -12.49 1.18 19.06
C ILE A 519 -14.02 0.99 19.10
N ASP A 520 -14.75 1.75 18.28
CA ASP A 520 -16.21 1.65 18.15
C ASP A 520 -16.68 0.28 17.60
N ALA A 521 -15.83 -0.44 16.88
CA ALA A 521 -16.08 -1.80 16.45
C ALA A 521 -16.01 -2.83 17.58
N GLY A 522 -15.43 -2.46 18.74
CA GLY A 522 -15.35 -3.31 19.93
C GLY A 522 -13.95 -3.87 20.21
N ALA A 523 -12.89 -3.15 19.82
CA ALA A 523 -11.53 -3.48 20.25
C ALA A 523 -11.38 -3.28 21.78
N ASP A 524 -10.82 -4.28 22.46
CA ASP A 524 -10.57 -4.25 23.91
C ASP A 524 -9.23 -3.61 24.26
N TYR A 525 -8.27 -3.55 23.33
CA TYR A 525 -6.98 -2.86 23.52
C TYR A 525 -6.32 -2.46 22.20
N VAL A 526 -5.38 -1.51 22.28
CA VAL A 526 -4.60 -1.03 21.13
C VAL A 526 -3.11 -1.26 21.37
N MET A 527 -2.40 -1.82 20.38
CA MET A 527 -0.93 -1.91 20.34
C MET A 527 -0.39 -0.95 19.29
N THR A 528 0.58 -0.10 19.64
CA THR A 528 1.18 0.82 18.67
C THR A 528 2.33 0.16 17.91
N GLN A 529 2.56 0.59 16.66
CA GLN A 529 3.88 0.50 16.02
C GLN A 529 4.94 1.16 16.92
N PRO A 530 6.22 0.78 16.78
CA PRO A 530 7.26 1.36 17.60
C PRO A 530 7.46 2.82 17.19
N THR A 531 7.56 3.69 18.18
CA THR A 531 7.92 5.10 17.94
C THR A 531 9.16 5.45 18.73
N PHE A 532 10.04 6.19 18.08
CA PHE A 532 11.29 6.66 18.67
C PHE A 532 11.18 8.12 19.13
N ASP A 533 10.13 8.85 18.71
CA ASP A 533 9.79 10.19 19.19
C ASP A 533 8.53 10.14 20.09
N ARG A 534 8.68 10.53 21.37
CA ARG A 534 7.57 10.54 22.34
C ARG A 534 6.43 11.46 21.91
N LYS A 535 6.71 12.52 21.15
CA LYS A 535 5.69 13.47 20.71
C LYS A 535 4.64 12.81 19.81
N ALA A 536 5.01 11.75 19.09
CA ALA A 536 4.09 10.98 18.26
C ALA A 536 2.98 10.29 19.08
N LEU A 537 3.19 10.05 20.37
CA LEU A 537 2.17 9.43 21.24
C LEU A 537 1.18 10.45 21.82
N ALA A 538 1.43 11.76 21.68
CA ALA A 538 0.58 12.78 22.28
C ALA A 538 -0.90 12.68 21.81
N PRO A 539 -1.22 12.46 20.52
CA PRO A 539 -2.60 12.29 20.06
C PRO A 539 -3.30 11.08 20.69
N LEU A 540 -2.57 10.02 21.05
CA LEU A 540 -3.15 8.82 21.66
C LEU A 540 -3.65 9.04 23.09
N THR A 541 -3.25 10.14 23.74
CA THR A 541 -3.70 10.45 25.11
C THR A 541 -5.21 10.63 25.21
N THR A 542 -5.87 11.13 24.15
CA THR A 542 -7.34 11.31 24.12
C THR A 542 -8.10 9.99 24.07
N TYR A 543 -7.46 8.90 23.64
CA TYR A 543 -8.06 7.57 23.53
C TYR A 543 -7.84 6.69 24.76
N ARG A 544 -6.86 7.02 25.62
CA ARG A 544 -6.51 6.23 26.82
C ARG A 544 -7.69 6.04 27.79
N ALA A 545 -8.66 6.94 27.80
CA ALA A 545 -9.85 6.84 28.63
C ALA A 545 -10.89 5.85 28.09
N GLN A 546 -10.83 5.54 26.79
CA GLN A 546 -11.79 4.67 26.11
C GLN A 546 -11.28 3.24 26.04
N VAL A 547 -9.97 3.06 25.82
CA VAL A 547 -9.35 1.76 25.58
C VAL A 547 -7.92 1.72 26.14
N PRO A 548 -7.47 0.60 26.72
CA PRO A 548 -6.07 0.39 27.10
C PRO A 548 -5.13 0.53 25.88
N ILE A 549 -4.07 1.32 26.04
CA ILE A 549 -3.06 1.54 24.99
C ILE A 549 -1.71 0.97 25.44
N ILE A 550 -1.17 0.09 24.60
CA ILE A 550 0.05 -0.67 24.81
C ILE A 550 1.11 -0.14 23.85
N VAL A 551 2.14 0.48 24.41
CA VAL A 551 3.12 1.24 23.61
C VAL A 551 4.17 0.30 23.04
N GLY A 552 4.35 0.37 21.72
CA GLY A 552 5.39 -0.32 20.96
C GLY A 552 6.78 0.25 21.27
N VAL A 553 7.72 -0.62 21.64
CA VAL A 553 9.15 -0.31 21.81
C VAL A 553 9.95 -1.30 20.98
N MET A 554 10.87 -0.81 20.15
CA MET A 554 11.72 -1.66 19.31
C MET A 554 13.17 -1.65 19.78
N VAL A 555 13.76 -2.85 19.88
CA VAL A 555 15.17 -3.01 20.19
C VAL A 555 16.02 -2.89 18.91
N LEU A 556 16.79 -1.80 18.83
CA LEU A 556 17.78 -1.60 17.77
C LEU A 556 19.05 -2.40 18.09
N ARG A 557 19.69 -2.98 17.06
CA ARG A 557 20.91 -3.78 17.21
C ARG A 557 22.18 -3.04 16.78
N GLY A 558 22.02 -1.86 16.18
CA GLY A 558 23.11 -1.04 15.68
C GLY A 558 22.68 -0.17 14.53
N LEU A 559 23.63 0.59 14.00
CA LEU A 559 23.39 1.68 13.05
C LEU A 559 22.76 1.20 11.74
N GLU A 560 23.26 0.10 11.17
CA GLU A 560 22.71 -0.49 9.94
C GLU A 560 21.28 -1.01 10.14
N HIS A 561 20.99 -1.60 11.31
CA HIS A 561 19.62 -2.02 11.63
C HIS A 561 18.70 -0.81 11.73
N ALA A 562 19.11 0.26 12.42
CA ALA A 562 18.34 1.49 12.54
C ALA A 562 18.03 2.11 11.17
N ARG A 563 19.00 2.14 10.24
CA ARG A 563 18.79 2.67 8.87
C ARG A 563 17.73 1.88 8.11
N ARG A 564 17.77 0.55 8.19
CA ARG A 564 16.74 -0.31 7.57
C ARG A 564 15.37 -0.14 8.22
N ILE A 565 15.31 0.10 9.52
CA ILE A 565 14.04 0.36 10.22
C ILE A 565 13.45 1.72 9.79
N ALA A 566 14.27 2.73 9.54
CA ALA A 566 13.80 4.03 9.02
C ALA A 566 13.25 3.97 7.59
N GLU A 567 13.50 2.89 6.84
CA GLU A 567 12.89 2.65 5.54
C GLU A 567 11.50 1.97 5.64
N VAL A 568 11.06 1.59 6.85
CA VAL A 568 9.74 1.03 7.09
C VAL A 568 8.72 2.18 7.09
N PRO A 569 7.69 2.16 6.21
CA PRO A 569 6.65 3.18 6.21
C PRO A 569 6.00 3.34 7.60
N GLY A 570 5.82 4.58 8.06
CA GLY A 570 5.20 4.86 9.36
C GLY A 570 6.13 4.74 10.57
N VAL A 571 7.44 4.52 10.37
CA VAL A 571 8.44 4.51 11.44
C VAL A 571 9.46 5.61 11.21
N ILE A 572 9.56 6.54 12.16
CA ILE A 572 10.56 7.61 12.11
C ILE A 572 11.65 7.32 13.15
N VAL A 573 12.91 7.29 12.70
CA VAL A 573 14.07 7.16 13.58
C VAL A 573 14.78 8.53 13.64
N PRO A 574 14.75 9.23 14.78
CA PRO A 574 15.38 10.54 14.90
C PRO A 574 16.90 10.51 14.67
N GLU A 575 17.46 11.60 14.14
CA GLU A 575 18.90 11.74 13.88
C GLU A 575 19.75 11.53 15.14
N ALA A 576 19.23 11.93 16.31
CA ALA A 576 19.88 11.69 17.59
C ALA A 576 20.15 10.21 17.88
N ILE A 577 19.28 9.30 17.41
CA ILE A 577 19.47 7.85 17.55
C ILE A 577 20.58 7.37 16.61
N PHE A 578 20.60 7.85 15.36
CA PHE A 578 21.69 7.54 14.43
C PHE A 578 23.04 8.03 14.98
N ALA A 579 23.10 9.26 15.48
CA ALA A 579 24.28 9.81 16.12
C ALA A 579 24.75 8.94 17.30
N LYS A 580 23.83 8.57 18.22
CA LYS A 580 24.16 7.73 19.38
C LYS A 580 24.71 6.35 18.99
N LEU A 581 24.15 5.72 17.96
CA LEU A 581 24.65 4.42 17.48
C LEU A 581 25.98 4.55 16.73
N SER A 582 26.16 5.62 15.94
CA SER A 582 27.39 5.88 15.19
C SER A 582 28.61 6.22 16.05
N ALA A 583 28.39 6.63 17.31
CA ALA A 583 29.45 6.91 18.27
C ALA A 583 30.28 5.67 18.65
N TYR A 584 29.78 4.46 18.38
CA TYR A 584 30.45 3.20 18.67
C TYR A 584 30.92 2.53 17.38
N ALA A 585 32.21 2.23 17.28
CA ALA A 585 32.78 1.47 16.16
C ALA A 585 32.49 -0.04 16.26
N ASP A 586 32.43 -0.60 17.47
CA ASP A 586 32.18 -2.02 17.71
C ASP A 586 30.66 -2.35 17.64
N PRO A 587 30.22 -3.29 16.78
CA PRO A 587 28.84 -3.77 16.75
C PRO A 587 28.29 -4.26 18.09
N ALA A 588 29.13 -4.80 18.99
CA ALA A 588 28.68 -5.25 20.31
C ALA A 588 28.27 -4.05 21.18
N ASP A 589 29.03 -2.96 21.14
CA ASP A 589 28.71 -1.73 21.89
C ASP A 589 27.52 -0.99 21.28
N GLN A 590 27.37 -1.00 19.95
CA GLN A 590 26.14 -0.53 19.31
C GLN A 590 24.90 -1.31 19.77
N THR A 591 25.02 -2.63 19.93
CA THR A 591 23.94 -3.47 20.45
C THR A 591 23.59 -3.10 21.89
N LYS A 592 24.59 -2.90 22.76
CA LYS A 592 24.36 -2.43 24.15
C LYS A 592 23.68 -1.07 24.20
N ALA A 593 24.09 -0.13 23.33
CA ALA A 593 23.46 1.19 23.24
C ALA A 593 21.98 1.09 22.80
N GLY A 594 21.66 0.20 21.87
CA GLY A 594 20.29 -0.08 21.46
C GLY A 594 19.43 -0.72 22.55
N VAL A 595 20.00 -1.63 23.35
CA VAL A 595 19.35 -2.20 24.54
C VAL A 595 19.06 -1.11 25.58
N GLU A 596 20.01 -0.23 25.84
CA GLU A 596 19.81 0.85 26.82
C GLU A 596 18.75 1.84 26.36
N LEU A 597 18.74 2.20 25.07
CA LEU A 597 17.70 3.03 24.48
C LEU A 597 16.30 2.41 24.66
N ALA A 598 16.15 1.12 24.39
CA ALA A 598 14.87 0.43 24.57
C ALA A 598 14.48 0.37 26.06
N ALA A 599 15.42 0.07 26.96
CA ALA A 599 15.17 0.04 28.41
C ALA A 599 14.74 1.42 28.95
N GLU A 600 15.35 2.49 28.45
CA GLU A 600 14.96 3.87 28.77
C GLU A 600 13.52 4.17 28.32
N GLN A 601 13.17 3.80 27.09
CA GLN A 601 11.80 3.93 26.60
C GLN A 601 10.80 3.14 27.44
N VAL A 602 11.14 1.92 27.87
CA VAL A 602 10.28 1.11 28.76
C VAL A 602 10.02 1.83 30.08
N ARG A 603 11.05 2.39 30.72
CA ARG A 603 10.90 3.17 31.97
C ARG A 603 9.98 4.37 31.77
N GLN A 604 10.13 5.06 30.64
CA GLN A 604 9.28 6.21 30.29
C GLN A 604 7.83 5.80 30.05
N VAL A 605 7.57 4.70 29.31
CA VAL A 605 6.22 4.17 29.08
C VAL A 605 5.51 3.91 30.41
N ARG A 606 6.21 3.33 31.38
CA ARG A 606 5.67 3.10 32.72
C ARG A 606 5.44 4.40 33.49
N ALA A 607 6.39 5.32 33.46
CA ALA A 607 6.32 6.60 34.19
C ALA A 607 5.16 7.50 33.69
N GLU A 608 4.87 7.45 32.39
CA GLU A 608 3.76 8.20 31.78
C GLU A 608 2.38 7.56 31.98
N GLY A 609 2.29 6.42 32.69
CA GLY A 609 1.01 5.77 33.02
C GLY A 609 0.29 5.17 31.82
N TRP A 610 1.02 4.69 30.80
CA TRP A 610 0.42 3.89 29.74
C TRP A 610 -0.01 2.51 30.27
N SER A 611 -0.99 1.87 29.63
CA SER A 611 -1.57 0.61 30.10
C SER A 611 -0.62 -0.58 29.96
N GLY A 612 0.40 -0.47 29.10
CA GLY A 612 1.38 -1.54 28.95
C GLY A 612 2.47 -1.28 27.93
N LEU A 613 3.32 -2.30 27.80
CA LEU A 613 4.46 -2.37 26.88
C LEU A 613 4.24 -3.47 25.84
N TYR A 614 4.51 -3.14 24.58
CA TYR A 614 4.64 -4.09 23.48
C TYR A 614 6.07 -4.05 22.96
N LEU A 615 6.88 -5.07 23.26
CA LEU A 615 8.31 -5.09 22.97
C LEU A 615 8.63 -5.90 21.71
N MET A 616 9.29 -5.27 20.74
CA MET A 616 9.68 -5.86 19.46
C MET A 616 11.20 -6.03 19.36
N SER A 617 11.65 -7.19 18.88
CA SER A 617 13.08 -7.42 18.60
C SER A 617 13.28 -8.25 17.32
N PRO A 618 13.00 -7.69 16.13
CA PRO A 618 12.95 -8.44 14.87
C PRO A 618 14.29 -9.07 14.47
N ALA A 619 15.42 -8.52 14.95
CA ALA A 619 16.76 -8.96 14.60
C ALA A 619 17.37 -9.98 15.60
N GLY A 620 16.60 -10.46 16.58
CA GLY A 620 16.97 -11.53 17.51
C GLY A 620 16.37 -11.37 18.91
N HIS A 621 16.09 -12.48 19.59
CA HIS A 621 15.34 -12.47 20.87
C HIS A 621 16.21 -12.29 22.12
N GLN A 622 17.52 -12.51 22.01
CA GLN A 622 18.45 -12.44 23.14
C GLN A 622 18.36 -11.12 23.94
N PRO A 623 18.28 -9.93 23.31
CA PRO A 623 18.25 -8.67 24.05
C PRO A 623 16.95 -8.43 24.84
N VAL A 624 15.86 -9.14 24.53
CA VAL A 624 14.53 -8.88 25.08
C VAL A 624 14.53 -8.95 26.61
N LEU A 625 15.08 -10.03 27.17
CA LEU A 625 15.10 -10.22 28.62
C LEU A 625 15.95 -9.18 29.34
N GLU A 626 17.03 -8.72 28.70
CA GLU A 626 17.89 -7.67 29.25
C GLU A 626 17.15 -6.33 29.29
N VAL A 627 16.46 -5.98 28.20
CA VAL A 627 15.63 -4.77 28.13
C VAL A 627 14.52 -4.81 29.19
N LEU A 628 13.80 -5.94 29.31
CA LEU A 628 12.74 -6.07 30.31
C LEU A 628 13.29 -5.96 31.75
N LYS A 629 14.42 -6.61 32.05
CA LYS A 629 15.05 -6.52 33.38
C LYS A 629 15.46 -5.09 33.74
N ARG A 630 16.07 -4.36 32.80
CA ARG A 630 16.51 -2.96 33.01
C ARG A 630 15.39 -1.94 32.96
N GLY A 631 14.34 -2.23 32.20
CA GLY A 631 13.21 -1.33 31.96
C GLY A 631 12.12 -1.43 33.04
N LEU A 632 11.88 -2.64 33.56
CA LEU A 632 10.84 -2.91 34.56
C LEU A 632 11.38 -3.01 35.99
N GLY A 633 12.67 -3.31 36.14
CA GLY A 633 13.36 -3.48 37.42
C GLY A 633 13.70 -2.19 38.15
#